data_AF-A0A6B3G432-F1
#
_entry.id   AF-A0A6B3G432-F1
#
_cell.length_a   1.000
_cell.length_b   1.000
_cell.length_c   1.000
_cell.angle_alpha   90.00
_cell.angle_beta   90.00
_cell.angle_gamma   90.00
#
_symmetry.space_group_name_H-M   'P 1'
#
loop_
_entity.id
_entity.type
_entity.pdbx_description
1 polymer ?
#
loop_
_entity_poly.entity_id
_entity_poly.type
_entity_poly.pdbx_seq_one_letter_code
_entity_poly.pdbx_strand_id
1 'polypeptide(L)'
;VHEATGNMVVDIGGGTTEVAVISLGGIVTAQSIRTAGDELDNAIIQHIKKEYSLLLGERTAEQIKITIGSAYDLDKDEHTEIRGRDLVSGLPKTVVISAAEVRKAIEEPVNAIVDAVKTTLDKCPPELSGDVMDR
;
A
#
# COMPACT_ATOMS: atom_id res chain seq x y z
N VAL A 1 17.57 -17.98 -4.57
CA VAL A 1 18.60 -16.98 -4.18
C VAL A 1 20.05 -17.46 -4.27
N HIS A 2 20.37 -18.76 -4.11
CA HIS A 2 21.77 -19.26 -4.19
C HIS A 2 22.21 -19.71 -5.60
N GLU A 3 21.33 -19.62 -6.58
CA GLU A 3 21.63 -19.85 -7.99
C GLU A 3 22.02 -18.52 -8.65
N ALA A 4 22.65 -18.58 -9.82
CA ALA A 4 22.96 -17.40 -10.64
C ALA A 4 21.69 -16.85 -11.34
N THR A 5 20.59 -16.75 -10.59
CA THR A 5 19.29 -16.26 -11.05
C THR A 5 18.87 -15.04 -10.24
N GLY A 6 18.28 -14.05 -10.90
CA GLY A 6 17.70 -12.87 -10.25
C GLY A 6 16.44 -13.24 -9.46
N ASN A 7 16.36 -12.84 -8.19
CA ASN A 7 15.16 -13.02 -7.36
C ASN A 7 14.77 -11.67 -6.75
N MET A 8 13.63 -11.11 -7.12
CA MET A 8 13.13 -9.88 -6.52
C MET A 8 12.32 -10.18 -5.25
N VAL A 9 12.60 -9.44 -4.18
CA VAL A 9 11.85 -9.44 -2.92
C VAL A 9 11.29 -8.04 -2.71
N VAL A 10 10.01 -7.95 -2.41
CA VAL A 10 9.31 -6.72 -2.02
C VAL A 10 8.76 -6.93 -0.63
N ASP A 11 9.31 -6.23 0.36
CA ASP A 11 8.89 -6.27 1.75
C ASP A 11 8.19 -4.96 2.13
N ILE A 12 6.91 -5.03 2.49
CA ILE A 12 6.09 -3.87 2.83
C ILE A 12 5.79 -3.93 4.32
N GLY A 13 6.47 -3.08 5.09
CA GLY A 13 6.33 -2.99 6.54
C GLY A 13 5.28 -1.97 6.98
N GLY A 14 5.42 -1.51 8.23
CA GLY A 14 4.62 -0.39 8.76
C GLY A 14 5.02 0.95 8.14
N GLY A 15 6.30 1.33 8.23
CA GLY A 15 6.77 2.64 7.78
C GLY A 15 7.67 2.65 6.54
N THR A 16 8.10 1.48 6.05
CA THR A 16 8.97 1.39 4.87
C THR A 16 8.60 0.22 3.97
N THR A 17 8.86 0.41 2.68
CA THR A 17 8.87 -0.66 1.70
C THR A 17 10.29 -0.84 1.18
N GLU A 18 10.79 -2.06 1.26
CA GLU A 18 12.10 -2.48 0.77
C GLU A 18 11.92 -3.32 -0.49
N VAL A 19 12.63 -2.96 -1.56
CA VAL A 19 12.68 -3.74 -2.81
C VAL A 19 14.13 -4.14 -3.05
N ALA A 20 14.39 -5.42 -3.26
CA ALA A 20 15.74 -5.91 -3.54
C ALA A 20 15.73 -7.03 -4.58
N VAL A 21 16.69 -7.01 -5.51
CA VAL A 21 17.04 -8.16 -6.36
C VAL A 21 18.24 -8.87 -5.75
N ILE A 22 18.09 -10.18 -5.53
CA ILE A 22 19.09 -11.05 -4.91
C ILE A 22 19.55 -12.10 -5.91
N SER A 23 20.87 -12.28 -6.04
CA SER A 23 21.47 -13.36 -6.81
C SER A 23 22.74 -13.86 -6.11
N LEU A 24 23.04 -15.15 -6.20
CA LEU A 24 24.20 -15.78 -5.53
C LEU A 24 24.32 -15.45 -4.03
N GLY A 25 23.18 -15.29 -3.35
CA GLY A 25 23.12 -14.93 -1.93
C GLY A 25 23.50 -13.48 -1.60
N GLY A 26 23.75 -12.63 -2.60
CA GLY A 26 24.04 -11.21 -2.44
C GLY A 26 22.94 -10.30 -3.00
N ILE A 27 22.83 -9.09 -2.46
CA ILE A 27 21.96 -8.04 -3.01
C ILE A 27 22.67 -7.44 -4.23
N VAL A 28 21.97 -7.45 -5.37
CA VAL A 28 22.45 -6.88 -6.64
C VAL A 28 21.97 -5.44 -6.78
N THR A 29 20.67 -5.23 -6.62
CA THR A 29 20.06 -3.90 -6.58
C THR A 29 19.06 -3.84 -5.44
N ALA A 30 18.95 -2.68 -4.79
CA ALA A 30 17.97 -2.45 -3.75
C ALA A 30 17.53 -0.99 -3.68
N GLN A 31 16.33 -0.78 -3.17
CA GLN A 31 15.73 0.51 -2.89
C GLN A 31 14.84 0.42 -1.65
N SER A 32 14.90 1.46 -0.82
CA SER A 32 14.01 1.66 0.33
C SER A 32 13.20 2.93 0.09
N ILE A 33 11.89 2.88 0.34
CA ILE A 33 11.02 4.06 0.37
C ILE A 33 10.29 4.15 1.72
N ARG A 34 10.05 5.37 2.19
CA ARG A 34 9.27 5.65 3.41
C ARG A 34 7.79 5.76 3.09
N THR A 35 7.25 4.70 2.50
CA THR A 35 5.84 4.57 2.14
C THR A 35 5.46 3.11 2.30
N ALA A 36 4.59 2.83 3.26
CA ALA A 36 4.07 1.49 3.53
C ALA A 36 2.73 1.55 4.29
N GLY A 37 2.53 0.71 5.30
CA GLY A 37 1.30 0.60 6.09
C GLY A 37 0.78 1.92 6.68
N ASP A 38 1.66 2.75 7.23
CA ASP A 38 1.33 3.99 7.93
C ASP A 38 0.82 5.05 6.94
N GLU A 39 1.43 5.15 5.75
CA GLU A 39 0.98 6.04 4.68
C GLU A 39 -0.37 5.59 4.11
N LEU A 40 -0.62 4.28 4.01
CA LEU A 40 -1.94 3.75 3.60
C LEU A 40 -3.02 4.15 4.61
N ASP A 41 -2.77 4.01 5.90
CA ASP A 41 -3.72 4.40 6.96
C ASP A 41 -3.97 5.90 6.94
N ASN A 42 -2.92 6.70 6.81
CA ASN A 42 -3.03 8.15 6.70
C ASN A 42 -3.85 8.57 5.48
N ALA A 43 -3.66 7.92 4.33
CA ALA A 43 -4.43 8.20 3.12
C ALA A 43 -5.93 7.91 3.32
N ILE A 44 -6.27 6.82 3.99
CA ILE A 44 -7.66 6.51 4.39
C ILE A 44 -8.22 7.60 5.32
N ILE A 45 -7.48 8.01 6.36
CA ILE A 45 -7.90 9.06 7.28
C ILE A 45 -8.20 10.36 6.53
N GLN A 46 -7.30 10.79 5.63
CA GLN A 46 -7.49 12.04 4.88
C GLN A 46 -8.69 11.96 3.94
N HIS A 47 -8.87 10.82 3.26
CA HIS A 47 -10.02 10.61 2.38
C HIS A 47 -11.33 10.72 3.15
N ILE A 48 -11.47 10.00 4.27
CA ILE A 48 -12.69 10.02 5.09
C ILE A 48 -12.95 11.41 5.69
N LYS A 49 -11.89 12.08 6.15
CA LYS A 49 -11.99 13.45 6.65
C LYS A 49 -12.51 14.41 5.59
N LYS A 50 -12.04 14.27 4.35
CA LYS A 50 -12.44 15.12 3.23
C LYS A 50 -13.86 14.85 2.75
N GLU A 51 -14.23 13.59 2.52
CA GLU A 51 -15.52 13.23 1.92
C GLU A 51 -16.68 13.29 2.94
N TYR A 52 -16.45 12.98 4.21
CA TYR A 52 -17.52 12.86 5.21
C TYR A 52 -17.44 13.87 6.35
N SER A 53 -16.43 14.76 6.36
CA SER A 53 -16.09 15.61 7.52
C SER A 53 -15.90 14.81 8.82
N LEU A 54 -15.40 13.58 8.71
CA LEU A 54 -15.30 12.64 9.83
C LEU A 54 -13.84 12.41 10.22
N LEU A 55 -13.50 12.68 11.49
CA LEU A 55 -12.18 12.39 12.04
C LEU A 55 -12.11 10.95 12.54
N LEU A 56 -11.13 10.21 12.03
CA LEU A 56 -10.78 8.85 12.46
C LEU A 56 -9.44 8.84 13.20
N GLY A 57 -9.26 7.84 14.07
CA GLY A 57 -7.94 7.50 14.61
C GLY A 57 -7.26 6.43 13.77
N GLU A 58 -5.94 6.32 13.90
CA GLU A 58 -5.09 5.37 13.15
C GLU A 58 -5.60 3.93 13.22
N ARG A 59 -5.90 3.43 14.43
CA ARG A 59 -6.44 2.07 14.62
C ARG A 59 -7.73 1.81 13.83
N THR A 60 -8.58 2.82 13.66
CA THR A 60 -9.81 2.67 12.87
C THR A 60 -9.50 2.62 11.38
N ALA A 61 -8.56 3.45 10.91
CA ALA A 61 -8.08 3.40 9.53
C ALA A 61 -7.41 2.07 9.18
N GLU A 62 -6.56 1.57 10.08
CA GLU A 62 -5.92 0.25 9.93
C GLU A 62 -6.96 -0.87 9.87
N GLN A 63 -8.01 -0.81 10.70
CA GLN A 63 -9.09 -1.79 10.64
C GLN A 63 -9.82 -1.74 9.29
N ILE A 64 -10.07 -0.54 8.73
CA ILE A 64 -10.66 -0.39 7.39
C ILE A 64 -9.75 -1.04 6.34
N LYS A 65 -8.45 -0.72 6.38
CA LYS A 65 -7.41 -1.28 5.49
C LYS A 65 -7.42 -2.81 5.50
N ILE A 66 -7.47 -3.42 6.68
CA ILE A 66 -7.49 -4.89 6.85
C ILE A 66 -8.81 -5.49 6.37
N THR A 67 -9.93 -4.82 6.59
CA THR A 67 -11.27 -5.41 6.37
C THR A 67 -11.69 -5.36 4.90
N ILE A 68 -11.49 -4.22 4.23
CA ILE A 68 -12.00 -3.98 2.85
C ILE A 68 -10.97 -3.30 1.94
N GLY A 69 -9.71 -3.17 2.36
CA GLY A 69 -8.65 -2.58 1.55
C GLY A 69 -8.25 -3.47 0.37
N SER A 70 -8.09 -2.88 -0.82
CA SER A 70 -7.62 -3.59 -2.00
C SER A 70 -6.80 -2.66 -2.90
N ALA A 71 -5.70 -3.19 -3.45
CA ALA A 71 -4.86 -2.47 -4.42
C ALA A 71 -5.35 -2.65 -5.88
N TYR A 72 -6.36 -3.49 -6.10
CA TYR A 72 -6.92 -3.82 -7.42
C TYR A 72 -8.43 -4.02 -7.32
N ASP A 73 -9.13 -3.93 -8.45
CA ASP A 73 -10.57 -4.16 -8.47
C ASP A 73 -10.92 -5.65 -8.37
N LEU A 74 -11.72 -6.02 -7.37
CA LEU A 74 -12.01 -7.43 -7.06
C LEU A 74 -13.39 -7.88 -7.54
N ASP A 75 -14.11 -7.06 -8.34
CA ASP A 75 -15.50 -7.31 -8.77
C ASP A 75 -16.45 -7.68 -7.61
N LYS A 76 -16.14 -7.15 -6.42
CA LYS A 76 -16.90 -7.35 -5.18
C LYS A 76 -17.33 -6.01 -4.62
N ASP A 77 -18.63 -5.89 -4.36
CA ASP A 77 -19.21 -4.70 -3.74
C ASP A 77 -19.19 -4.86 -2.21
N GLU A 78 -18.01 -4.66 -1.62
CA GLU A 78 -17.80 -4.76 -0.18
C GLU A 78 -17.97 -3.39 0.48
N HIS A 79 -18.64 -3.38 1.63
CA HIS A 79 -18.88 -2.19 2.44
C HIS A 79 -18.56 -2.44 3.92
N THR A 80 -18.25 -1.37 4.64
CA THR A 80 -18.10 -1.43 6.10
C THR A 80 -18.64 -0.17 6.77
N GLU A 81 -19.09 -0.31 8.02
CA GLU A 81 -19.51 0.80 8.86
C GLU A 81 -18.33 1.32 9.67
N ILE A 82 -18.14 2.64 9.66
CA ILE A 82 -17.07 3.30 10.40
C ILE A 82 -17.65 4.35 11.33
N ARG A 83 -17.11 4.42 12.55
CA ARG A 83 -17.51 5.41 13.54
C ARG A 83 -16.35 6.35 13.84
N GLY A 84 -16.60 7.64 13.78
CA GLY A 84 -15.61 8.68 14.06
C GLY A 84 -16.23 9.89 14.75
N ARG A 85 -15.44 10.95 14.90
CA ARG A 85 -15.92 12.24 15.41
C ARG A 85 -16.27 13.14 14.23
N ASP A 86 -17.52 13.55 14.14
CA ASP A 86 -17.95 14.53 13.15
C ASP A 86 -17.30 15.88 13.44
N LEU A 87 -16.62 16.44 12.45
CA LEU A 87 -15.92 17.73 12.57
C LEU A 87 -16.89 18.92 12.54
N VAL A 88 -18.13 18.71 12.07
CA VAL A 88 -19.15 19.77 12.05
C VAL A 88 -19.85 19.87 13.41
N SER A 89 -20.44 18.77 13.89
CA SER A 89 -21.17 18.77 15.18
C SER A 89 -20.28 18.52 16.40
N GLY A 90 -19.09 17.95 16.22
CA GLY A 90 -18.21 17.52 17.30
C GLY A 90 -18.61 16.19 17.96
N LEU A 91 -19.73 15.57 17.55
CA LEU A 91 -20.30 14.36 18.13
C LEU A 91 -19.89 13.09 17.38
N PRO A 92 -20.01 11.89 17.98
CA PRO A 92 -19.80 10.65 17.27
C PRO A 92 -20.79 10.47 16.11
N LYS A 93 -20.29 10.13 14.92
CA LYS A 93 -21.08 9.86 13.70
C LYS A 93 -20.61 8.55 13.08
N THR A 94 -21.56 7.80 12.52
CA THR A 94 -21.30 6.57 11.76
C THR A 94 -21.57 6.82 10.27
N VAL A 95 -20.71 6.33 9.40
CA VAL A 95 -20.91 6.33 7.93
C VAL A 95 -20.60 4.96 7.35
N VAL A 96 -21.20 4.64 6.21
CA VAL A 96 -20.91 3.43 5.44
C VAL A 96 -19.94 3.82 4.32
N ILE A 97 -18.89 3.04 4.13
CA ILE A 97 -17.89 3.26 3.08
C ILE A 97 -17.72 1.99 2.24
N SER A 98 -17.35 2.15 0.98
CA SER A 98 -17.11 1.05 0.04
C SER A 98 -15.63 0.70 -0.12
N ALA A 99 -15.34 -0.53 -0.53
CA ALA A 99 -13.99 -0.95 -0.90
C ALA A 99 -13.42 -0.11 -2.06
N ALA A 100 -14.26 0.37 -2.97
CA ALA A 100 -13.87 1.24 -4.08
C ALA A 100 -13.38 2.62 -3.60
N GLU A 101 -14.04 3.20 -2.59
CA GLU A 101 -13.60 4.46 -1.96
C GLU A 101 -12.25 4.27 -1.23
N VAL A 102 -12.09 3.16 -0.50
CA VAL A 102 -10.82 2.83 0.18
C VAL A 102 -9.70 2.64 -0.83
N ARG A 103 -9.95 1.90 -1.92
CA ARG A 103 -8.99 1.72 -3.02
C ARG A 103 -8.55 3.04 -3.64
N LYS A 104 -9.49 3.95 -3.89
CA LYS A 104 -9.20 5.30 -4.37
C LYS A 104 -8.39 6.10 -3.34
N ALA A 105 -8.67 5.95 -2.05
CA ALA A 105 -7.93 6.63 -1.00
C ALA A 105 -6.45 6.23 -0.98
N ILE A 106 -6.15 4.93 -1.18
CA ILE A 106 -4.78 4.40 -1.09
C ILE A 106 -4.02 4.37 -2.43
N GLU A 107 -4.60 4.90 -3.51
CA GLU A 107 -4.02 4.83 -4.85
C GLU A 107 -2.61 5.46 -4.92
N GLU A 108 -2.42 6.63 -4.32
CA GLU A 108 -1.12 7.33 -4.31
C GLU A 108 -0.01 6.52 -3.61
N PRO A 109 -0.15 6.08 -2.34
CA PRO A 109 0.88 5.27 -1.69
C PRO A 109 1.09 3.90 -2.36
N VAL A 110 0.06 3.28 -2.92
CA VAL A 110 0.21 2.04 -3.71
C VAL A 110 1.05 2.30 -4.98
N ASN A 111 0.79 3.39 -5.70
CA ASN A 111 1.57 3.75 -6.89
C ASN A 111 3.03 4.04 -6.53
N ALA A 112 3.31 4.69 -5.40
CA ALA A 112 4.68 4.90 -4.95
C ALA A 112 5.43 3.58 -4.70
N ILE A 113 4.76 2.56 -4.15
CA ILE A 113 5.31 1.21 -3.98
C ILE A 113 5.58 0.56 -5.35
N VAL A 114 4.62 0.63 -6.27
CA VAL A 114 4.76 0.09 -7.63
C VAL A 114 5.93 0.75 -8.37
N ASP A 115 6.09 2.06 -8.23
CA ASP A 115 7.18 2.81 -8.88
C ASP A 115 8.54 2.46 -8.28
N ALA A 116 8.63 2.16 -6.98
CA ALA A 116 9.86 1.64 -6.38
C ALA A 116 10.22 0.26 -6.92
N VAL A 117 9.24 -0.61 -7.15
CA VAL A 117 9.46 -1.91 -7.81
C VAL A 117 9.99 -1.73 -9.23
N LYS A 118 9.32 -0.91 -10.05
CA LYS A 118 9.75 -0.60 -11.42
C LYS A 118 11.16 0.00 -11.46
N THR A 119 11.42 0.99 -10.62
CA THR A 119 12.72 1.65 -10.55
C THR A 119 13.83 0.67 -10.15
N THR A 120 13.53 -0.31 -9.29
CA THR A 120 14.52 -1.33 -8.89
C THR A 120 14.79 -2.32 -10.01
N LEU A 121 13.76 -2.69 -10.78
CA LEU A 121 13.92 -3.50 -12.00
C LEU A 121 14.74 -2.75 -13.06
N ASP A 122 14.46 -1.48 -13.30
CA ASP A 122 15.15 -0.66 -14.32
C ASP A 122 16.64 -0.47 -14.02
N LYS A 123 17.02 -0.47 -12.73
CA LYS A 123 18.41 -0.40 -12.29
C LYS A 123 19.10 -1.77 -12.27
N CYS A 124 18.34 -2.86 -12.35
CA CYS A 124 18.88 -4.21 -12.32
C CYS A 124 19.68 -4.50 -13.60
N PRO A 125 20.85 -5.18 -13.52
CA PRO A 125 21.55 -5.63 -14.70
C PRO A 125 20.63 -6.45 -15.64
N PRO A 126 20.64 -6.20 -16.96
CA PRO A 126 19.76 -6.86 -17.92
C PRO A 126 19.80 -8.40 -17.86
N GLU A 127 20.98 -8.95 -17.53
CA GLU A 127 21.20 -10.38 -17.39
C GLU A 127 20.38 -11.01 -16.26
N LEU A 128 19.98 -10.22 -15.25
CA LEU A 128 19.20 -10.66 -14.09
C LEU A 128 17.76 -10.14 -14.12
N SER A 129 17.48 -9.04 -14.82
CA SER A 129 16.11 -8.54 -14.97
C SER A 129 15.24 -9.50 -15.80
N GLY A 130 15.84 -10.16 -16.81
CA GLY A 130 15.16 -11.18 -17.60
C GLY A 130 14.65 -12.34 -16.72
N ASP A 131 15.50 -12.83 -15.80
CA ASP A 131 15.14 -13.91 -14.88
C ASP A 131 13.96 -13.54 -13.96
N VAL A 132 13.86 -12.26 -13.58
CA VAL A 132 12.77 -11.76 -12.73
C VAL A 132 11.47 -11.59 -13.51
N MET A 133 11.54 -11.22 -14.79
CA MET A 133 10.36 -11.02 -15.65
C MET A 133 9.75 -12.32 -16.18
N ASP A 134 10.57 -13.36 -16.39
CA ASP A 134 10.12 -14.65 -16.90
C ASP A 134 9.39 -15.52 -15.85
N ARG A 135 9.22 -15.00 -14.62
CA ARG A 135 8.55 -15.65 -13.50
C ARG A 135 7.33 -14.88 -13.04
#